data_AF-A0A936I114-F1
#
_entry.id   AF-A0A936I114-F1
#
_cell.length_a   1.000
_cell.length_b   1.000
_cell.length_c   1.000
_cell.angle_alpha   90.00
_cell.angle_beta   90.00
_cell.angle_gamma   90.00
#
_symmetry.space_group_name_H-M   'P 1'
#
loop_
_entity.id
_entity.type
_entity.pdbx_description
1 polymer ?
#
loop_
_entity_poly.entity_id
_entity_poly.type
_entity_poly.pdbx_seq_one_letter_code
_entity_poly.pdbx_strand_id
1 'polypeptide(L)'
;MNAHQHYALLRRTPRALALRRIIQEVVKPGQMVLDAGCGSGLLSVWAAQAGAIVVGVDFADLALARALATENGVADRTTFLQGDLNAIGLEEHGPFDVLLAMVYLNDPRRDHGASAMVHDLGRHLRPGAVRVPDQVRYTAQALDCRSQHFASRMADLDRGVKELEVAFGMRMDSFRSAMGHRPPKEAFPVRDDAGVVLLPDACALSEVRPWHTVDYSLPATPWPDHLALTMNAPGSFTTVLWQQELMFRDALIFRNGSVGWVHPAPEVAAGDTVRSRTGTEWHIDNLLLPV
;
A
#
# COMPACT_ATOMS: atom_id res chain seq x y z
N MET A 1 -12.77 5.04 -2.72
CA MET A 1 -12.13 5.64 -3.92
C MET A 1 -13.21 6.18 -4.84
N ASN A 2 -12.90 7.08 -5.79
CA ASN A 2 -13.84 7.52 -6.83
C ASN A 2 -13.62 6.79 -8.17
N ALA A 3 -14.51 6.97 -9.15
CA ALA A 3 -14.48 6.26 -10.43
C ALA A 3 -13.17 6.47 -11.22
N HIS A 4 -12.59 7.67 -11.19
CA HIS A 4 -11.31 7.97 -11.87
C HIS A 4 -10.13 7.21 -11.23
N GLN A 5 -10.12 7.06 -9.91
CA GLN A 5 -9.12 6.25 -9.21
C GLN A 5 -9.25 4.77 -9.57
N HIS A 6 -10.48 4.24 -9.67
CA HIS A 6 -10.72 2.88 -10.14
C HIS A 6 -10.25 2.67 -11.59
N TYR A 7 -10.54 3.61 -12.49
CA TYR A 7 -10.06 3.56 -13.87
C TYR A 7 -8.52 3.56 -13.96
N ALA A 8 -7.83 4.39 -13.19
CA ALA A 8 -6.37 4.41 -13.15
C ALA A 8 -5.78 3.08 -12.67
N LEU A 9 -6.41 2.42 -11.68
CA LEU A 9 -6.02 1.09 -11.24
C LEU A 9 -6.28 0.02 -12.31
N LEU A 10 -7.40 0.11 -13.03
CA LEU A 10 -7.77 -0.82 -14.11
C LEU A 10 -6.85 -0.72 -15.33
N ARG A 11 -6.35 0.47 -15.63
CA ARG A 11 -5.35 0.68 -16.68
C ARG A 11 -4.01 -0.02 -16.41
N ARG A 12 -3.75 -0.45 -15.16
CA ARG A 12 -2.64 -1.36 -14.84
C ARG A 12 -3.01 -2.78 -15.22
N THR A 13 -3.21 -3.00 -16.52
CA THR A 13 -3.78 -4.22 -17.08
C THR A 13 -3.11 -5.52 -16.59
N PRO A 14 -1.77 -5.60 -16.40
CA PRO A 14 -1.14 -6.80 -15.85
C PRO A 14 -1.68 -7.21 -14.46
N ARG A 15 -1.90 -6.24 -13.56
CA ARG A 15 -2.47 -6.48 -12.22
C ARG A 15 -3.89 -7.02 -12.32
N ALA A 16 -4.74 -6.36 -13.11
CA ALA A 16 -6.13 -6.74 -13.27
C ALA A 16 -6.27 -8.15 -13.89
N LEU A 17 -5.45 -8.47 -14.90
CA LEU A 17 -5.44 -9.79 -15.52
C LEU A 17 -4.89 -10.89 -14.60
N ALA A 18 -3.87 -10.60 -13.80
CA ALA A 18 -3.36 -11.53 -12.79
C ALA A 18 -4.45 -11.88 -11.77
N LEU A 19 -5.14 -10.87 -11.23
CA LEU A 19 -6.26 -11.08 -10.30
C LEU A 19 -7.41 -11.87 -10.93
N ARG A 20 -7.82 -11.53 -12.15
CA ARG A 20 -8.86 -12.26 -12.87
C ARG A 20 -8.49 -13.75 -13.04
N ARG A 21 -7.24 -14.04 -13.43
CA ARG A 21 -6.75 -15.42 -13.57
C ARG A 21 -6.79 -16.17 -12.24
N ILE A 22 -6.31 -15.54 -11.16
CA ILE A 22 -6.31 -16.14 -9.82
C ILE A 22 -7.75 -16.44 -9.37
N ILE A 23 -8.67 -15.49 -9.54
CA ILE A 23 -10.08 -15.66 -9.17
C ILE A 23 -10.69 -16.84 -9.95
N GLN A 24 -10.46 -16.92 -11.26
CA GLN A 24 -10.94 -18.03 -12.09
C GLN A 24 -10.34 -19.39 -11.68
N GLU A 25 -9.13 -19.40 -11.14
CA GLU A 25 -8.49 -20.62 -10.66
C GLU A 25 -9.05 -21.06 -9.29
N VAL A 26 -9.18 -20.13 -8.35
CA VAL A 26 -9.44 -20.44 -6.93
C VAL A 26 -10.92 -20.50 -6.58
N VAL A 27 -11.76 -19.72 -7.25
CA VAL A 27 -13.20 -19.68 -6.97
C VAL A 27 -13.89 -20.83 -7.69
N LYS A 28 -14.69 -21.58 -6.93
CA LYS A 28 -15.52 -22.68 -7.43
C LYS A 28 -17.01 -22.33 -7.34
N PRO A 29 -17.85 -22.86 -8.24
CA PRO A 29 -19.29 -22.66 -8.16
C PRO A 29 -19.87 -23.05 -6.80
N GLY A 30 -20.72 -22.19 -6.24
CA GLY A 30 -21.38 -22.38 -4.94
C GLY A 30 -20.56 -21.93 -3.73
N GLN A 31 -19.30 -21.53 -3.89
CA GLN A 31 -18.50 -20.99 -2.79
C GLN A 31 -18.98 -19.61 -2.33
N MET A 32 -18.82 -19.35 -1.03
CA MET A 32 -19.03 -18.05 -0.41
C MET A 32 -17.73 -17.24 -0.48
N VAL A 33 -17.80 -16.04 -1.05
CA VAL A 33 -16.63 -15.16 -1.24
C VAL A 33 -16.84 -13.85 -0.51
N LEU A 34 -15.86 -13.42 0.27
CA LEU A 34 -15.78 -12.07 0.83
C LEU A 34 -14.82 -11.23 -0.02
N ASP A 35 -15.31 -10.13 -0.59
CA ASP A 35 -14.50 -9.11 -1.26
C ASP A 35 -14.34 -7.90 -0.31
N ALA A 36 -13.25 -7.90 0.45
CA ALA A 36 -12.94 -6.91 1.47
C ALA A 36 -12.26 -5.69 0.82
N GLY A 37 -12.93 -4.53 0.85
CA GLY A 37 -12.51 -3.34 0.11
C GLY A 37 -12.89 -3.44 -1.37
N CYS A 38 -14.13 -3.83 -1.65
CA CYS A 38 -14.57 -4.20 -3.00
C CYS A 38 -14.59 -3.02 -3.99
N GLY A 39 -14.67 -1.78 -3.51
CA GLY A 39 -14.67 -0.56 -4.32
C GLY A 39 -15.70 -0.60 -5.45
N SER A 40 -15.24 -0.68 -6.70
CA SER A 40 -16.13 -0.78 -7.88
C SER A 40 -16.75 -2.17 -8.06
N GLY A 41 -16.52 -3.13 -7.17
CA GLY A 41 -17.07 -4.48 -7.23
C GLY A 41 -16.49 -5.36 -8.35
N LEU A 42 -15.37 -4.99 -8.95
CA LEU A 42 -14.82 -5.72 -10.11
C LEU A 42 -14.44 -7.17 -9.76
N LEU A 43 -13.76 -7.37 -8.62
CA LEU A 43 -13.40 -8.71 -8.18
C LEU A 43 -14.63 -9.50 -7.77
N SER A 44 -15.59 -8.83 -7.13
CA SER A 44 -16.91 -9.41 -6.83
C SER A 44 -17.62 -9.92 -8.08
N VAL A 45 -17.65 -9.14 -9.16
CA VAL A 45 -18.27 -9.55 -10.43
C VAL A 45 -17.55 -10.75 -11.03
N TRP A 46 -16.22 -10.77 -11.05
CA TRP A 46 -15.46 -11.93 -11.57
C TRP A 46 -15.68 -13.19 -10.74
N ALA A 47 -15.73 -13.08 -9.41
CA ALA A 47 -16.01 -14.21 -8.53
C ALA A 47 -17.44 -14.74 -8.76
N ALA A 48 -18.43 -13.84 -8.89
CA ALA A 48 -19.81 -14.23 -9.17
C ALA A 48 -19.98 -14.87 -10.57
N GLN A 49 -19.26 -14.37 -11.58
CA GLN A 49 -19.19 -14.99 -12.91
C GLN A 49 -18.56 -16.40 -12.87
N ALA A 50 -17.63 -16.65 -11.95
CA ALA A 50 -17.07 -17.99 -11.69
C ALA A 50 -18.03 -18.90 -10.90
N GLY A 51 -19.20 -18.39 -10.52
CA GLY A 51 -20.25 -19.15 -9.86
C GLY A 51 -20.28 -19.02 -8.34
N ALA A 52 -19.56 -18.07 -7.74
CA ALA A 52 -19.66 -17.82 -6.30
C ALA A 52 -20.95 -17.09 -5.91
N ILE A 53 -21.21 -17.08 -4.59
CA ILE A 53 -22.06 -16.11 -3.91
C ILE A 53 -21.12 -15.13 -3.21
N VAL A 54 -21.24 -13.84 -3.50
CA VAL A 54 -20.25 -12.85 -3.09
C VAL A 54 -20.85 -11.82 -2.16
N VAL A 55 -20.10 -11.51 -1.10
CA VAL A 55 -20.36 -10.39 -0.21
C VAL A 55 -19.23 -9.39 -0.37
N GLY A 56 -19.52 -8.23 -0.96
CA GLY A 56 -18.56 -7.15 -1.16
C GLY A 56 -18.75 -6.07 -0.11
N VAL A 57 -17.67 -5.66 0.56
CA VAL A 57 -17.71 -4.61 1.58
C VAL A 57 -16.76 -3.48 1.21
N ASP A 58 -17.21 -2.23 1.33
CA ASP A 58 -16.35 -1.05 1.24
C ASP A 58 -16.94 0.09 2.07
N PHE A 59 -16.10 1.02 2.53
CA PHE A 59 -16.58 2.23 3.22
C PHE A 59 -17.12 3.28 2.23
N ALA A 60 -16.68 3.22 0.96
CA ALA A 60 -17.09 4.11 -0.10
C ALA A 60 -18.50 3.80 -0.62
N ASP A 61 -19.03 4.70 -1.45
CA ASP A 61 -20.30 4.47 -2.17
C ASP A 61 -20.19 3.25 -3.10
N LEU A 62 -21.19 2.37 -3.02
CA LEU A 62 -21.28 1.09 -3.72
C LEU A 62 -22.25 1.11 -4.91
N ALA A 63 -22.79 2.28 -5.30
CA ALA A 63 -23.67 2.40 -6.46
C ALA A 63 -23.03 1.82 -7.74
N LEU A 64 -21.74 2.11 -7.96
CA LEU A 64 -21.00 1.58 -9.12
C LEU A 64 -20.85 0.05 -9.07
N ALA A 65 -20.57 -0.52 -7.89
CA ALA A 65 -20.44 -1.96 -7.72
C ALA A 65 -21.76 -2.70 -8.04
N ARG A 66 -22.88 -2.16 -7.56
CA ARG A 66 -24.23 -2.68 -7.85
C ARG A 66 -24.57 -2.57 -9.33
N ALA A 67 -24.27 -1.43 -9.96
CA ALA A 67 -24.49 -1.22 -11.38
C ALA A 67 -23.69 -2.21 -12.23
N LEU A 68 -22.39 -2.37 -11.96
CA LEU A 68 -21.53 -3.32 -12.66
C LEU A 68 -22.01 -4.78 -12.49
N ALA A 69 -22.46 -5.17 -11.30
CA ALA A 69 -23.03 -6.51 -11.10
C ALA A 69 -24.32 -6.73 -11.91
N THR A 70 -25.16 -5.70 -12.02
CA THR A 70 -26.39 -5.73 -12.84
C THR A 70 -26.07 -5.82 -14.32
N GLU A 71 -25.17 -4.98 -14.82
CA GLU A 71 -24.72 -4.98 -16.22
C GLU A 71 -24.13 -6.33 -16.65
N ASN A 72 -23.48 -7.03 -15.71
CA ASN A 72 -22.84 -8.32 -15.95
C ASN A 72 -23.75 -9.52 -15.61
N GLY A 73 -25.01 -9.29 -15.25
CA GLY A 73 -25.99 -10.36 -15.01
C GLY A 73 -25.69 -11.23 -13.80
N VAL A 74 -25.04 -10.68 -12.77
CA VAL A 74 -24.66 -11.40 -11.54
C VAL A 74 -25.20 -10.78 -10.26
N ALA A 75 -26.10 -9.80 -10.37
CA ALA A 75 -26.66 -9.06 -9.24
C ALA A 75 -27.37 -9.98 -8.22
N ASP A 76 -27.97 -11.08 -8.66
CA ASP A 76 -28.62 -12.10 -7.84
C ASP A 76 -27.65 -12.90 -6.96
N ARG A 77 -26.35 -12.83 -7.26
CA ARG A 77 -25.28 -13.55 -6.53
C ARG A 77 -24.38 -12.62 -5.74
N THR A 78 -24.60 -11.31 -5.80
CA THR A 78 -23.76 -10.31 -5.13
C THR A 78 -24.56 -9.53 -4.10
N THR A 79 -24.07 -9.51 -2.87
CA THR A 79 -24.54 -8.60 -1.81
C THR A 79 -23.45 -7.59 -1.52
N PHE A 80 -23.77 -6.30 -1.64
CA PHE A 80 -22.84 -5.21 -1.35
C PHE A 80 -23.24 -4.51 -0.05
N LEU A 81 -22.30 -4.36 0.88
CA LEU A 81 -22.52 -3.75 2.19
C LEU A 81 -21.58 -2.55 2.36
N GLN A 82 -22.16 -1.37 2.57
CA GLN A 82 -21.37 -0.17 2.81
C GLN A 82 -21.05 -0.07 4.30
N GLY A 83 -19.77 -0.07 4.67
CA GLY A 83 -19.35 0.01 6.06
C GLY A 83 -17.86 -0.21 6.28
N ASP A 84 -17.44 -0.08 7.54
CA ASP A 84 -16.08 -0.37 7.99
C ASP A 84 -15.92 -1.87 8.24
N LEU A 85 -14.95 -2.51 7.57
CA LEU A 85 -14.62 -3.93 7.73
C LEU A 85 -14.31 -4.32 9.19
N ASN A 86 -13.87 -3.37 10.03
CA ASN A 86 -13.59 -3.63 11.44
C ASN A 86 -14.85 -3.69 12.31
N ALA A 87 -15.96 -3.13 11.83
CA ALA A 87 -17.19 -2.95 12.61
C ALA A 87 -18.43 -3.60 11.98
N ILE A 88 -18.36 -4.00 10.71
CA ILE A 88 -19.49 -4.56 9.99
C ILE A 88 -19.78 -6.00 10.44
N GLY A 89 -21.05 -6.32 10.65
CA GLY A 89 -21.48 -7.66 11.04
C GLY A 89 -21.40 -8.63 9.85
N LEU A 90 -20.37 -9.48 9.83
CA LEU A 90 -20.14 -10.48 8.78
C LEU A 90 -20.66 -11.88 9.17
N GLU A 91 -21.06 -12.06 10.43
CA GLU A 91 -21.52 -13.33 10.99
C GLU A 91 -22.75 -13.88 10.28
N GLU A 92 -23.65 -13.00 9.83
CA GLU A 92 -24.88 -13.37 9.10
C GLU A 92 -24.62 -13.69 7.62
N HIS A 93 -23.43 -13.38 7.11
CA HIS A 93 -23.06 -13.46 5.71
C HIS A 93 -22.04 -14.56 5.39
N GLY A 94 -21.34 -15.05 6.42
CA GLY A 94 -20.34 -16.10 6.32
C GLY A 94 -20.86 -17.48 6.78
N PRO A 95 -19.95 -18.45 7.00
CA PRO A 95 -18.50 -18.36 6.83
C PRO A 95 -18.08 -18.47 5.35
N PHE A 96 -16.96 -17.83 4.98
CA PHE A 96 -16.48 -17.69 3.60
C PHE A 96 -15.44 -18.77 3.22
N ASP A 97 -15.48 -19.23 1.97
CA ASP A 97 -14.49 -20.13 1.37
C ASP A 97 -13.30 -19.37 0.75
N VAL A 98 -13.51 -18.13 0.33
CA VAL A 98 -12.47 -17.29 -0.27
C VAL A 98 -12.56 -15.86 0.26
N LEU A 99 -11.40 -15.28 0.60
CA LEU A 99 -11.22 -13.87 0.92
C LEU A 99 -10.39 -13.19 -0.17
N LEU A 100 -10.98 -12.20 -0.83
CA LEU A 100 -10.29 -11.26 -1.71
C LEU A 100 -10.06 -9.97 -0.92
N ALA A 101 -8.81 -9.56 -0.73
CA ALA A 101 -8.46 -8.42 0.12
C ALA A 101 -7.41 -7.51 -0.54
N MET A 102 -7.85 -6.67 -1.48
CA MET A 102 -6.96 -5.73 -2.18
C MET A 102 -6.88 -4.36 -1.50
N VAL A 103 -6.64 -4.36 -0.18
CA VAL A 103 -6.75 -3.20 0.71
C VAL A 103 -5.43 -2.46 0.97
N TYR A 104 -4.35 -2.84 0.30
CA TYR A 104 -3.01 -2.29 0.53
C TYR A 104 -2.77 -0.97 -0.20
N LEU A 105 -2.04 -0.08 0.46
CA LEU A 105 -1.73 1.27 0.02
C LEU A 105 -0.32 1.41 -0.57
N ASN A 106 0.43 0.30 -0.68
CA ASN A 106 1.78 0.24 -1.25
C ASN A 106 2.83 0.99 -0.42
N ASP A 107 2.59 1.04 0.89
CA ASP A 107 3.41 1.77 1.84
C ASP A 107 3.42 0.97 3.14
N PRO A 108 4.54 0.32 3.49
CA PRO A 108 4.61 -0.54 4.68
C PRO A 108 4.14 0.18 5.95
N ARG A 109 4.35 1.49 6.05
CA ARG A 109 3.93 2.30 7.21
C ARG A 109 2.42 2.28 7.43
N ARG A 110 1.65 2.18 6.36
CA ARG A 110 0.19 2.21 6.38
C ARG A 110 -0.39 0.80 6.33
N ASP A 111 0.33 -0.11 5.71
CA ASP A 111 -0.14 -1.47 5.46
C ASP A 111 -0.10 -2.37 6.70
N HIS A 112 0.57 -1.96 7.79
CA HIS A 112 0.49 -2.66 9.07
C HIS A 112 -0.96 -2.82 9.56
N GLY A 113 -1.75 -1.74 9.54
CA GLY A 113 -3.17 -1.81 9.93
C GLY A 113 -4.02 -2.65 8.97
N ALA A 114 -3.74 -2.56 7.67
CA ALA A 114 -4.42 -3.38 6.66
C ALA A 114 -4.14 -4.87 6.87
N SER A 115 -2.89 -5.25 7.16
CA SER A 115 -2.50 -6.64 7.43
C SER A 115 -3.10 -7.20 8.71
N ALA A 116 -3.23 -6.39 9.76
CA ALA A 116 -3.92 -6.77 10.99
C ALA A 116 -5.40 -7.03 10.72
N MET A 117 -6.08 -6.11 10.02
CA MET A 117 -7.48 -6.28 9.62
C MET A 117 -7.69 -7.56 8.78
N VAL A 118 -6.82 -7.86 7.82
CA VAL A 118 -6.93 -9.09 7.01
C VAL A 118 -6.72 -10.36 7.85
N HIS A 119 -5.86 -10.35 8.87
CA HIS A 119 -5.78 -11.44 9.84
C HIS A 119 -7.08 -11.60 10.61
N ASP A 120 -7.65 -10.51 11.11
CA ASP A 120 -8.88 -10.53 11.91
C ASP A 120 -10.07 -11.06 11.10
N LEU A 121 -10.17 -10.72 9.82
CA LEU A 121 -11.16 -11.29 8.89
C LEU A 121 -11.06 -12.82 8.79
N GLY A 122 -9.91 -13.39 9.14
CA GLY A 122 -9.70 -14.84 9.24
C GLY A 122 -10.72 -15.57 10.11
N ARG A 123 -11.32 -14.90 11.12
CA ARG A 123 -12.34 -15.50 12.00
C ARG A 123 -13.67 -15.79 11.29
N HIS A 124 -13.91 -15.16 10.13
CA HIS A 124 -15.11 -15.36 9.31
C HIS A 124 -14.89 -16.39 8.20
N LEU A 125 -13.70 -16.98 8.11
CA LEU A 125 -13.34 -17.92 7.05
C LEU A 125 -13.54 -19.37 7.50
N ARG A 126 -13.91 -20.24 6.56
CA ARG A 126 -13.95 -21.69 6.78
C ARG A 126 -12.52 -22.24 6.90
N PRO A 127 -12.32 -23.39 7.59
CA PRO A 127 -11.07 -24.11 7.52
C PRO A 127 -10.67 -24.41 6.06
N GLY A 128 -9.43 -24.08 5.69
CA GLY A 128 -8.93 -24.26 4.31
C GLY A 128 -9.36 -23.18 3.32
N ALA A 129 -10.00 -22.09 3.79
CA ALA A 129 -10.35 -20.97 2.93
C ALA A 129 -9.11 -20.34 2.27
N VAL A 130 -9.29 -19.90 1.02
CA VAL A 130 -8.23 -19.27 0.23
C VAL A 130 -8.22 -17.76 0.47
N ARG A 131 -7.04 -17.17 0.67
CA ARG A 131 -6.85 -15.72 0.76
C ARG A 131 -6.11 -15.20 -0.46
N VAL A 132 -6.55 -14.09 -1.03
CA VAL A 132 -5.91 -13.43 -2.16
C VAL A 132 -5.72 -11.94 -1.85
N PRO A 133 -4.48 -11.43 -1.75
CA PRO A 133 -3.22 -12.18 -1.73
C PRO A 133 -3.12 -13.11 -0.51
N ASP A 134 -2.32 -14.17 -0.62
CA ASP A 134 -1.96 -15.02 0.54
C ASP A 134 -0.68 -14.53 1.22
N GLN A 135 0.12 -13.71 0.52
CA GLN A 135 1.33 -13.14 1.06
C GLN A 135 1.57 -11.71 0.57
N VAL A 136 2.11 -10.88 1.45
CA VAL A 136 2.61 -9.54 1.12
C VAL A 136 4.06 -9.42 1.53
N ARG A 137 4.94 -9.08 0.58
CA ARG A 137 6.39 -8.94 0.81
C ARG A 137 6.80 -7.49 0.74
N TYR A 138 7.69 -7.09 1.63
CA TYR A 138 8.29 -5.77 1.67
C TYR A 138 9.80 -5.89 1.55
N THR A 139 10.37 -5.15 0.60
CA THR A 139 11.81 -4.97 0.47
C THR A 139 12.18 -3.51 0.66
N ALA A 140 13.45 -3.28 0.98
CA ALA A 140 14.03 -1.96 1.17
C ALA A 140 15.36 -1.86 0.44
N GLN A 141 15.67 -0.66 -0.06
CA GLN A 141 16.97 -0.32 -0.65
C GLN A 141 17.40 1.06 -0.18
N ALA A 142 18.67 1.20 0.21
CA ALA A 142 19.26 2.49 0.54
C ALA A 142 19.66 3.23 -0.73
N LEU A 143 19.28 4.50 -0.82
CA LEU A 143 19.58 5.38 -1.93
C LEU A 143 20.20 6.69 -1.43
N ASP A 144 21.14 7.21 -2.23
CA ASP A 144 21.52 8.61 -2.25
C ASP A 144 20.69 9.29 -3.33
N CYS A 145 19.74 10.13 -2.93
CA CYS A 145 18.85 10.84 -3.82
C CYS A 145 18.74 12.30 -3.33
N ARG A 146 19.49 13.19 -3.98
CA ARG A 146 19.58 14.60 -3.62
C ARG A 146 18.22 15.29 -3.60
N SER A 147 17.38 14.99 -4.59
CA SER A 147 16.01 15.49 -4.68
C SER A 147 15.13 15.04 -3.51
N GLN A 148 15.53 14.05 -2.72
CA GLN A 148 14.83 13.53 -1.55
C GLN A 148 15.53 13.88 -0.23
N HIS A 149 16.62 14.66 -0.26
CA HIS A 149 17.30 15.08 0.97
C HIS A 149 16.38 15.94 1.85
N PHE A 150 15.99 15.39 3.00
CA PHE A 150 14.94 15.96 3.85
C PHE A 150 15.27 17.38 4.33
N ALA A 151 16.50 17.62 4.80
CA ALA A 151 16.90 18.93 5.30
C ALA A 151 16.89 20.00 4.20
N SER A 152 17.34 19.67 2.99
CA SER A 152 17.29 20.59 1.85
C SER A 152 15.85 20.92 1.47
N ARG A 153 14.95 19.93 1.44
CA ARG A 153 13.52 20.17 1.16
C ARG A 153 12.86 21.09 2.17
N MET A 154 13.14 20.90 3.46
CA MET A 154 12.61 21.77 4.49
C MET A 154 13.18 23.19 4.37
N ALA A 155 14.48 23.33 4.06
CA ALA A 155 15.07 24.65 3.82
C ALA A 155 14.44 25.37 2.61
N ASP A 156 14.12 24.65 1.54
CA ASP A 156 13.47 25.20 0.35
C ASP A 156 12.04 25.67 0.65
N LEU A 157 11.28 24.87 1.42
CA LEU A 157 9.94 25.27 1.92
C LEU A 157 10.02 26.58 2.71
N ASP A 158 11.01 26.69 3.59
CA ASP A 158 11.21 27.85 4.46
C ASP A 158 11.56 29.10 3.66
N ARG A 159 12.37 28.96 2.61
CA ARG A 159 12.65 30.06 1.69
C ARG A 159 11.40 30.47 0.92
N GLY A 160 10.64 29.51 0.39
CA GLY A 160 9.40 29.79 -0.34
C GLY A 160 8.36 30.54 0.49
N VAL A 161 8.18 30.18 1.77
CA VAL A 161 7.30 30.92 2.68
C VAL A 161 7.78 32.35 2.85
N LYS A 162 9.09 32.56 3.12
CA LYS A 162 9.65 33.92 3.30
C LYS A 162 9.50 34.77 2.04
N GLU A 163 9.66 34.19 0.85
CA GLU A 163 9.44 34.89 -0.42
C GLU A 163 7.98 35.34 -0.57
N LEU A 164 7.02 34.49 -0.19
CA LEU A 164 5.60 34.86 -0.17
C LEU A 164 5.29 35.94 0.87
N GLU A 165 5.90 35.88 2.05
CA GLU A 165 5.72 36.90 3.09
C GLU A 165 6.14 38.28 2.58
N VAL A 166 7.28 38.36 1.89
CA VAL A 166 7.78 39.58 1.25
C VAL A 166 6.85 40.03 0.12
N ALA A 167 6.47 39.11 -0.78
CA ALA A 167 5.67 39.43 -1.95
C ALA A 167 4.25 39.91 -1.59
N PHE A 168 3.65 39.35 -0.53
CA PHE A 168 2.30 39.68 -0.10
C PHE A 168 2.26 40.72 1.02
N GLY A 169 3.41 41.10 1.58
CA GLY A 169 3.49 42.02 2.72
C GLY A 169 2.75 41.49 3.96
N MET A 170 2.75 40.17 4.16
CA MET A 170 1.94 39.47 5.15
C MET A 170 2.78 38.42 5.88
N ARG A 171 2.69 38.35 7.21
CA ARG A 171 3.27 37.24 7.97
C ARG A 171 2.48 35.96 7.75
N MET A 172 3.18 34.85 7.50
CA MET A 172 2.60 33.55 7.15
C MET A 172 3.04 32.42 8.10
N ASP A 173 3.36 32.74 9.36
CA ASP A 173 3.72 31.75 10.39
C ASP A 173 2.67 30.64 10.55
N SER A 174 1.38 31.00 10.46
CA SER A 174 0.28 30.04 10.53
C SER A 174 0.26 29.09 9.34
N PHE A 175 0.58 29.59 8.14
CA PHE A 175 0.71 28.77 6.92
C PHE A 175 1.88 27.80 7.06
N ARG A 176 3.03 28.28 7.54
CA ARG A 176 4.19 27.43 7.84
C ARG A 176 3.86 26.36 8.88
N SER A 177 3.21 26.74 9.98
CA SER A 177 2.79 25.81 11.02
C SER A 177 1.81 24.75 10.50
N ALA A 178 0.87 25.14 9.64
CA ALA A 178 -0.10 24.23 9.03
C ALA A 178 0.54 23.20 8.07
N MET A 179 1.64 23.54 7.39
CA MET A 179 2.40 22.58 6.59
C MET A 179 3.16 21.55 7.46
N GLY A 180 3.46 21.89 8.72
CA GLY A 180 4.16 21.03 9.66
C GLY A 180 5.60 20.69 9.23
N HIS A 181 6.15 19.61 9.77
CA HIS A 181 7.44 19.03 9.34
C HIS A 181 7.28 18.08 8.14
N ARG A 182 6.22 18.27 7.34
CA ARG A 182 5.86 17.37 6.26
C ARG A 182 6.09 18.05 4.92
N PRO A 183 6.88 17.45 4.02
CA PRO A 183 6.94 17.96 2.66
C PRO A 183 5.55 17.82 2.00
N PRO A 184 5.22 18.68 1.02
CA PRO A 184 3.91 18.67 0.37
C PRO A 184 3.58 17.30 -0.23
N LYS A 185 2.29 16.93 -0.26
CA LYS A 185 1.80 15.66 -0.82
C LYS A 185 2.25 15.41 -2.27
N GLU A 186 2.56 16.44 -3.04
CA GLU A 186 3.11 16.31 -4.41
C GLU A 186 4.55 15.75 -4.43
N ALA A 187 5.16 15.50 -3.26
CA ALA A 187 6.42 14.79 -3.09
C ALA A 187 6.31 13.26 -3.17
N PHE A 188 5.17 12.70 -3.60
CA PHE A 188 5.14 11.30 -4.01
C PHE A 188 6.02 11.14 -5.26
N PRO A 189 6.89 10.12 -5.32
CA PRO A 189 7.67 9.85 -6.51
C PRO A 189 6.76 9.69 -7.73
N VAL A 190 7.16 10.28 -8.85
CA VAL A 190 6.54 10.01 -10.15
C VAL A 190 6.63 8.51 -10.39
N ARG A 191 5.55 7.93 -10.92
CA ARG A 191 5.51 6.50 -11.22
C ARG A 191 5.36 6.28 -12.70
N ASP A 192 5.98 5.23 -13.20
CA ASP A 192 5.64 4.72 -14.53
C ASP A 192 4.29 3.97 -14.51
N ASP A 193 3.86 3.53 -15.69
CA ASP A 193 2.62 2.76 -15.87
C ASP A 193 2.62 1.41 -15.12
N ALA A 194 3.81 0.87 -14.82
CA ALA A 194 3.98 -0.34 -14.02
C ALA A 194 3.91 -0.07 -12.50
N GLY A 195 3.88 1.20 -12.08
CA GLY A 195 3.86 1.61 -10.68
C GLY A 195 5.25 1.78 -10.06
N VAL A 196 6.31 1.61 -10.84
CA VAL A 196 7.69 1.77 -10.36
C VAL A 196 7.94 3.24 -10.04
N VAL A 197 8.51 3.47 -8.86
CA VAL A 197 8.96 4.79 -8.41
C VAL A 197 10.13 5.26 -9.26
N LEU A 198 9.98 6.41 -9.89
CA LEU A 198 11.01 7.07 -10.69
C LEU A 198 11.75 8.10 -9.84
N LEU A 199 13.04 7.86 -9.62
CA LEU A 199 13.97 8.77 -8.94
C LEU A 199 15.20 8.96 -9.83
N PRO A 200 15.15 9.89 -10.80
CA PRO A 200 16.16 10.00 -11.86
C PRO A 200 17.55 10.41 -11.34
N ASP A 201 17.62 11.03 -10.17
CA ASP A 201 18.86 11.44 -9.52
C ASP A 201 19.29 10.52 -8.37
N ALA A 202 18.67 9.36 -8.23
CA ALA A 202 19.02 8.38 -7.20
C ALA A 202 20.21 7.51 -7.62
N CYS A 203 21.14 7.32 -6.69
CA CYS A 203 22.22 6.34 -6.73
C CYS A 203 21.94 5.26 -5.69
N ALA A 204 22.03 3.99 -6.08
CA ALA A 204 21.89 2.88 -5.14
C ALA A 204 23.10 2.80 -4.21
N LEU A 205 22.83 2.81 -2.90
CA LEU A 205 23.84 2.60 -1.85
C LEU A 205 23.86 1.15 -1.37
N SER A 206 22.77 0.40 -1.52
CA SER A 206 22.69 -1.02 -1.15
C SER A 206 22.03 -1.88 -2.23
N GLU A 207 22.16 -3.19 -2.12
CA GLU A 207 21.23 -4.12 -2.76
C GLU A 207 19.80 -3.92 -2.23
N VAL A 208 18.82 -4.42 -2.98
CA VAL A 208 17.46 -4.60 -2.47
C VAL A 208 17.46 -5.76 -1.46
N ARG A 209 16.91 -5.52 -0.27
CA ARG A 209 16.88 -6.51 0.83
C ARG A 209 15.45 -6.79 1.27
N PRO A 210 15.07 -8.05 1.52
CA PRO A 210 13.83 -8.36 2.22
C PRO A 210 13.83 -7.71 3.60
N TRP A 211 12.71 -7.10 3.97
CA TRP A 211 12.52 -6.47 5.28
C TRP A 211 11.43 -7.17 6.10
N HIS A 212 10.26 -7.37 5.51
CA HIS A 212 9.16 -8.03 6.20
C HIS A 212 8.26 -8.77 5.22
N THR A 213 7.67 -9.86 5.67
CA THR A 213 6.71 -10.64 4.91
C THR A 213 5.53 -10.98 5.80
N VAL A 214 4.33 -10.66 5.32
CA VAL A 214 3.08 -11.08 5.93
C VAL A 214 2.60 -12.31 5.17
N ASP A 215 2.58 -13.46 5.82
CA ASP A 215 2.05 -14.72 5.28
C ASP A 215 0.76 -15.06 6.00
N TYR A 216 -0.37 -14.98 5.29
CA TYR A 216 -1.69 -15.18 5.89
C TYR A 216 -2.04 -16.65 6.15
N SER A 217 -1.15 -17.60 5.81
CA SER A 217 -1.28 -18.98 6.27
C SER A 217 -0.76 -19.18 7.71
N LEU A 218 0.00 -18.21 8.22
CA LEU A 218 0.61 -18.22 9.54
C LEU A 218 -0.11 -17.23 10.49
N PRO A 219 0.07 -17.37 11.81
CA PRO A 219 -0.35 -16.34 12.75
C PRO A 219 0.33 -14.99 12.48
N ALA A 220 -0.36 -13.89 12.80
CA ALA A 220 0.19 -12.55 12.67
C ALA A 220 1.48 -12.41 13.47
N THR A 221 2.51 -11.83 12.86
CA THR A 221 3.80 -11.56 13.51
C THR A 221 3.98 -10.07 13.73
N PRO A 222 4.67 -9.65 14.81
CA PRO A 222 5.02 -8.25 15.01
C PRO A 222 5.89 -7.75 13.84
N TRP A 223 5.62 -6.52 13.41
CA TRP A 223 6.43 -5.86 12.39
C TRP A 223 7.80 -5.46 12.98
N PRO A 224 8.89 -5.50 12.20
CA PRO A 224 10.20 -5.11 12.68
C PRO A 224 10.20 -3.66 13.20
N ASP A 225 10.86 -3.44 14.32
CA ASP A 225 11.03 -2.11 14.94
C ASP A 225 12.19 -1.31 14.33
N HIS A 226 13.02 -1.97 13.51
CA HIS A 226 14.12 -1.35 12.78
C HIS A 226 14.26 -1.92 11.36
N LEU A 227 14.87 -1.12 10.50
CA LEU A 227 15.45 -1.50 9.22
C LEU A 227 16.98 -1.51 9.37
N ALA A 228 17.66 -2.52 8.85
CA ALA A 228 19.12 -2.56 8.77
C ALA A 228 19.54 -2.81 7.33
N LEU A 229 20.38 -1.91 6.80
CA LEU A 229 20.88 -1.98 5.43
C LEU A 229 22.40 -1.88 5.43
N THR A 230 23.06 -2.78 4.70
CA THR A 230 24.50 -2.75 4.48
C THR A 230 24.79 -2.10 3.14
N MET A 231 25.71 -1.14 3.15
CA MET A 231 26.05 -0.31 2.01
C MET A 231 27.11 -0.99 1.13
N ASN A 232 26.89 -0.97 -0.18
CA ASN A 232 27.79 -1.45 -1.22
C ASN A 232 28.58 -0.31 -1.88
N ALA A 233 28.14 0.93 -1.69
CA ALA A 233 28.76 2.11 -2.26
C ALA A 233 28.77 3.26 -1.25
N PRO A 234 29.74 4.19 -1.35
CA PRO A 234 29.74 5.40 -0.55
C PRO A 234 28.69 6.41 -1.05
N GLY A 235 28.23 7.29 -0.15
CA GLY A 235 27.37 8.42 -0.49
C GLY A 235 26.54 8.91 0.70
N SER A 236 25.57 9.77 0.42
CA SER A 236 24.69 10.32 1.46
C SER A 236 23.41 9.48 1.56
N PHE A 237 23.22 8.75 2.66
CA PHE A 237 22.03 7.91 2.83
C PHE A 237 20.81 8.76 3.17
N THR A 238 20.10 9.19 2.12
CA THR A 238 18.99 10.15 2.22
C THR A 238 17.63 9.50 2.13
N THR A 239 17.53 8.34 1.46
CA THR A 239 16.25 7.75 1.07
C THR A 239 16.25 6.24 1.18
N VAL A 240 15.15 5.68 1.66
CA VAL A 240 14.84 4.26 1.50
C VAL A 240 13.76 4.10 0.43
N LEU A 241 14.06 3.34 -0.61
CA LEU A 241 13.07 2.85 -1.55
C LEU A 241 12.46 1.56 -1.00
N TRP A 242 11.19 1.63 -0.63
CA TRP A 242 10.38 0.49 -0.25
C TRP A 242 9.75 -0.12 -1.50
N GLN A 243 9.68 -1.45 -1.57
CA GLN A 243 8.84 -2.13 -2.55
C GLN A 243 7.88 -3.07 -1.82
N GLN A 244 6.61 -3.01 -2.20
CA GLN A 244 5.59 -3.96 -1.82
C GLN A 244 5.33 -4.91 -2.99
N GLU A 245 5.20 -6.19 -2.67
CA GLU A 245 4.73 -7.22 -3.58
C GLU A 245 3.51 -7.91 -2.99
N LEU A 246 2.42 -7.94 -3.75
CA LEU A 246 1.24 -8.74 -3.44
C LEU A 246 1.40 -10.07 -4.17
N MET A 247 1.44 -11.15 -3.42
CA MET A 247 1.71 -12.50 -3.92
C MET A 247 0.48 -13.38 -3.73
N PHE A 248 0.30 -14.32 -4.65
CA PHE A 248 -0.58 -15.45 -4.46
C PHE A 248 0.21 -16.72 -4.79
N ARG A 249 0.53 -17.53 -3.77
CA ARG A 249 1.49 -18.62 -3.85
C ARG A 249 2.80 -18.09 -4.44
N ASP A 250 3.29 -18.69 -5.54
CA ASP A 250 4.50 -18.24 -6.22
C ASP A 250 4.26 -17.15 -7.28
N ALA A 251 3.01 -16.72 -7.49
CA ALA A 251 2.65 -15.74 -8.52
C ALA A 251 2.64 -14.31 -7.97
N LEU A 252 3.37 -13.40 -8.64
CA LEU A 252 3.28 -11.96 -8.39
C LEU A 252 1.96 -11.43 -8.96
N ILE A 253 1.11 -10.89 -8.10
CA ILE A 253 -0.10 -10.16 -8.50
C ILE A 253 0.28 -8.76 -8.97
N PHE A 254 1.06 -8.07 -8.14
CA PHE A 254 1.38 -6.67 -8.33
C PHE A 254 2.58 -6.26 -7.48
N ARG A 255 3.45 -5.41 -8.04
CA ARG A 255 4.58 -4.78 -7.33
C ARG A 255 4.42 -3.27 -7.40
N ASN A 256 4.73 -2.58 -6.31
CA ASN A 256 4.69 -1.13 -6.27
C ASN A 256 5.69 -0.57 -5.25
N GLY A 257 6.25 0.61 -5.53
CA GLY A 257 7.25 1.22 -4.64
C GLY A 257 6.67 2.29 -3.71
N SER A 258 7.40 2.70 -2.69
CA SER A 258 7.22 3.98 -1.97
C SER A 258 8.56 4.45 -1.43
N VAL A 259 8.65 5.70 -0.99
CA VAL A 259 9.89 6.28 -0.47
C VAL A 259 9.72 6.64 0.99
N GLY A 260 10.73 6.35 1.80
CA GLY A 260 10.91 6.87 3.15
C GLY A 260 12.12 7.79 3.20
N TRP A 261 12.04 8.88 3.95
CA TRP A 261 13.16 9.81 4.11
C TRP A 261 14.02 9.42 5.30
N VAL A 262 15.33 9.58 5.17
CA VAL A 262 16.29 9.33 6.26
C VAL A 262 16.77 10.68 6.79
N HIS A 263 16.67 10.88 8.10
CA HIS A 263 17.13 12.12 8.73
C HIS A 263 17.66 11.88 10.17
N PRO A 264 18.84 12.44 10.52
CA PRO A 264 19.82 13.04 9.61
C PRO A 264 20.27 12.03 8.55
N ALA A 265 20.69 12.51 7.38
CA ALA A 265 21.20 11.64 6.31
C ALA A 265 22.69 11.36 6.56
N PRO A 266 23.08 10.16 7.00
CA PRO A 266 24.48 9.88 7.30
C PRO A 266 25.28 9.72 6.00
N GLU A 267 26.50 10.23 5.99
CA GLU A 267 27.50 9.85 5.00
C GLU A 267 27.97 8.44 5.32
N VAL A 268 27.93 7.56 4.32
CA VAL A 268 28.27 6.14 4.45
C VAL A 268 29.39 5.75 3.48
N ALA A 269 30.13 4.71 3.82
CA ALA A 269 31.09 4.01 2.98
C ALA A 269 30.61 2.59 2.66
N ALA A 270 31.21 1.97 1.64
CA ALA A 270 30.96 0.56 1.34
C ALA A 270 31.41 -0.31 2.54
N GLY A 271 30.53 -1.23 2.96
CA GLY A 271 30.70 -2.07 4.15
C GLY A 271 29.98 -1.55 5.40
N ASP A 272 29.61 -0.27 5.43
CA ASP A 272 28.86 0.28 6.57
C ASP A 272 27.48 -0.37 6.67
N THR A 273 26.99 -0.59 7.89
CA THR A 273 25.62 -1.01 8.13
C THR A 273 24.92 0.05 8.96
N VAL A 274 23.87 0.64 8.39
CA VAL A 274 23.05 1.63 9.08
C VAL A 274 21.76 0.96 9.54
N ARG A 275 21.47 1.12 10.84
CA ARG A 275 20.18 0.73 11.42
C ARG A 275 19.30 1.96 11.55
N SER A 276 18.02 1.84 11.23
CA SER A 276 17.05 2.94 11.31
C SER A 276 15.76 2.49 11.96
N ARG A 277 15.17 3.32 12.82
CA ARG A 277 13.92 2.99 13.54
C ARG A 277 12.72 3.05 12.61
N THR A 278 11.85 2.05 12.69
CA THR A 278 10.54 1.97 12.00
C THR A 278 9.38 2.17 12.99
N GLY A 279 9.58 3.07 13.95
CA GLY A 279 8.61 3.39 15.01
C GLY A 279 7.62 4.50 14.65
N THR A 280 7.07 5.15 15.67
CA THR A 280 6.01 6.17 15.56
C THR A 280 6.33 7.30 14.58
N GLU A 281 7.55 7.86 14.63
CA GLU A 281 7.98 8.95 13.76
C GLU A 281 7.96 8.54 12.28
N TRP A 282 8.36 7.30 11.98
CA TRP A 282 8.29 6.76 10.63
C TRP A 282 6.84 6.60 10.17
N HIS A 283 5.98 6.01 11.00
CA HIS A 283 4.56 5.85 10.68
C HIS A 283 3.85 7.18 10.42
N ILE A 284 4.11 8.20 11.24
CA ILE A 284 3.41 9.48 11.21
C ILE A 284 3.99 10.42 10.15
N ASP A 285 5.33 10.56 10.11
CA ASP A 285 6.01 11.60 9.33
C ASP A 285 6.85 11.06 8.17
N ASN A 286 6.85 9.74 7.94
CA ASN A 286 7.64 9.08 6.90
C ASN A 286 9.15 9.31 7.05
N LEU A 287 9.60 9.45 8.30
CA LEU A 287 10.99 9.75 8.65
C LEU A 287 11.63 8.56 9.37
N LEU A 288 12.65 7.99 8.74
CA LEU A 288 13.52 6.97 9.31
C LEU A 288 14.66 7.67 10.04
N LEU A 289 14.83 7.32 11.32
CA LEU A 289 15.86 7.87 12.18
C LEU A 289 17.00 6.85 12.32
N PRO A 290 18.20 7.12 11.78
CA PRO A 290 19.38 6.29 12.01
C PRO A 290 19.75 6.20 13.49
N VAL A 291 20.26 5.03 13.90
CA VAL A 291 20.71 4.75 15.28
C VAL A 291 22.03 4.00 15.31
#